data_AF-A0A7V9FH22-F1
#
_entry.id   AF-A0A7V9FH22-F1
#
_cell.length_a   1.000
_cell.length_b   1.000
_cell.length_c   1.000
_cell.angle_alpha   90.00
_cell.angle_beta   90.00
_cell.angle_gamma   90.00
#
_symmetry.space_group_name_H-M   'P 1'
#
loop_
_entity.id
_entity.type
_entity.pdbx_description
1 polymer ?
#
loop_
_entity_poly.entity_id
_entity_poly.type
_entity_poly.pdbx_seq_one_letter_code
_entity_poly.pdbx_strand_id
1 'polypeptide(L)'
;MLAISDPANPRDEDHFGHKVEWQNDMQLEFSGAGSAIFQMECDVLTKLHQGTHSKDAFTNNVHELIYHFECADGTEMHVTMLTAIGTPGEFVRSCDHEVHISAGAPVPANSPNGGGLRAVPDRFCVEQHMLVAPGERSNFRSALHETWQTSNQIRRADGRTLASFNPYFQVRLPSRFHDPALAPAVGRPIEVCYEVTAGGERASGDPCDDSTNEGQTAGVTFDDPRSLFNGAGHFVDINGNHLANEDGPEVWYTDAYGKNGRTTPFAGSIRQRLSAMDNFVGVDAGGPTIGGDRQYWTAGVRAPN
;
A
#
# COMPACT_ATOMS: atom_id res chain seq x y z
N MET A 1 -1.52 27.00 7.21
CA MET A 1 -0.11 27.04 6.78
C MET A 1 0.03 25.97 5.71
N LEU A 2 0.52 26.30 4.52
CA LEU A 2 0.77 25.29 3.48
C LEU A 2 1.76 24.27 4.04
N ALA A 3 1.56 22.98 3.76
CA ALA A 3 2.59 22.00 4.06
C ALA A 3 3.88 22.43 3.36
N ILE A 4 5.01 22.37 4.07
CA ILE A 4 6.31 22.72 3.51
C ILE A 4 6.65 21.62 2.50
N SER A 5 6.35 21.85 1.22
CA SER A 5 7.02 21.13 0.15
C SER A 5 8.47 21.61 0.09
N ASP A 6 9.41 20.71 -0.15
CA ASP A 6 10.82 21.05 -0.39
C ASP A 6 11.12 20.96 -1.89
N PRO A 7 10.70 21.95 -2.69
CA PRO A 7 10.94 21.94 -4.13
C PRO A 7 12.43 22.08 -4.48
N ALA A 8 13.31 22.41 -3.52
CA ALA A 8 14.74 22.51 -3.74
C ALA A 8 15.43 21.13 -3.71
N ASN A 9 14.82 20.13 -3.05
CA ASN A 9 15.30 18.75 -3.01
C ASN A 9 14.20 17.80 -3.47
N PRO A 10 13.84 17.80 -4.78
CA PRO A 10 12.86 16.86 -5.31
C PRO A 10 13.38 15.43 -5.09
N ARG A 11 12.55 14.57 -4.51
CA ARG A 11 12.83 13.14 -4.46
C ARG A 11 12.36 12.52 -5.77
N ASP A 12 13.28 11.87 -6.47
CA ASP A 12 12.97 11.00 -7.60
C ASP A 12 12.64 9.60 -7.04
N GLU A 13 11.34 9.28 -6.94
CA GLU A 13 10.93 7.88 -6.74
C GLU A 13 11.31 7.07 -7.97
N ASP A 14 11.73 5.83 -7.78
CA ASP A 14 11.97 4.94 -8.91
C ASP A 14 10.68 4.80 -9.75
N HIS A 15 10.80 4.57 -11.06
CA HIS A 15 9.62 4.49 -11.94
C HIS A 15 8.88 3.15 -11.86
N PHE A 16 9.27 2.27 -10.93
CA PHE A 16 8.68 0.96 -10.75
C PHE A 16 7.80 0.95 -9.48
N GLY A 17 7.11 -0.15 -9.20
CA GLY A 17 6.35 -0.28 -7.96
C GLY A 17 4.93 0.30 -7.97
N HIS A 18 4.41 0.71 -9.13
CA HIS A 18 3.01 1.10 -9.26
C HIS A 18 2.08 -0.10 -9.01
N LYS A 19 1.21 -0.01 -8.01
CA LYS A 19 0.11 -0.95 -7.76
C LYS A 19 -1.15 -0.30 -8.29
N VAL A 20 -1.77 -0.89 -9.31
CA VAL A 20 -2.92 -0.30 -10.00
C VAL A 20 -4.04 -1.33 -9.97
N GLU A 21 -5.16 -0.96 -9.40
CA GLU A 21 -6.34 -1.80 -9.34
C GLU A 21 -7.56 -1.02 -9.82
N TRP A 22 -8.45 -1.71 -10.52
CA TRP A 22 -9.75 -1.16 -10.88
C TRP A 22 -10.83 -2.21 -10.68
N GLN A 23 -12.09 -1.81 -10.54
CA GLN A 23 -13.20 -2.75 -10.57
C GLN A 23 -14.43 -1.96 -10.98
N ASN A 24 -15.19 -2.52 -11.92
CA ASN A 24 -16.47 -1.95 -12.29
C ASN A 24 -17.58 -2.72 -11.60
N ASP A 25 -18.72 -2.06 -11.42
CA ASP A 25 -19.96 -2.64 -10.87
C ASP A 25 -19.73 -3.35 -9.52
N MET A 26 -18.81 -2.83 -8.69
CA MET A 26 -18.53 -3.41 -7.38
C MET A 26 -19.66 -3.06 -6.42
N GLN A 27 -20.11 -4.05 -5.66
CA GLN A 27 -21.12 -3.84 -4.63
C GLN A 27 -20.43 -3.39 -3.33
N LEU A 28 -20.74 -2.18 -2.86
CA LEU A 28 -20.36 -1.78 -1.51
C LEU A 28 -21.22 -2.49 -0.47
N GLU A 29 -20.58 -3.02 0.57
CA GLU A 29 -21.28 -3.61 1.71
C GLU A 29 -21.28 -2.61 2.88
N PHE A 30 -22.48 -2.22 3.30
CA PHE A 30 -22.63 -1.34 4.45
C PHE A 30 -22.65 -2.17 5.73
N SER A 31 -21.80 -1.83 6.70
CA SER A 31 -21.77 -2.53 7.99
C SER A 31 -22.84 -1.96 8.94
N GLY A 32 -23.77 -2.79 9.43
CA GLY A 32 -24.80 -2.37 10.39
C GLY A 32 -26.15 -3.09 10.29
N ALA A 33 -27.05 -2.87 11.25
CA ALA A 33 -28.40 -3.42 11.22
C ALA A 33 -29.21 -2.76 10.07
N GLY A 34 -29.49 -3.53 9.02
CA GLY A 34 -30.10 -3.03 7.77
C GLY A 34 -29.20 -3.13 6.53
N SER A 35 -27.99 -3.70 6.66
CA SER A 35 -26.97 -3.84 5.61
C SER A 35 -27.45 -4.42 4.28
N ALA A 36 -28.50 -5.25 4.28
CA ALA A 36 -29.04 -5.88 3.08
C ALA A 36 -29.91 -4.96 2.20
N ILE A 37 -30.21 -3.73 2.63
CA ILE A 37 -31.17 -2.84 1.94
C ILE A 37 -30.46 -1.74 1.11
N PHE A 38 -29.17 -1.49 1.36
CA PHE A 38 -28.39 -0.50 0.62
C PHE A 38 -27.27 -1.20 -0.14
N GLN A 39 -27.57 -1.68 -1.35
CA GLN A 39 -26.54 -2.10 -2.31
C GLN A 39 -26.25 -0.89 -3.21
N MET A 40 -24.98 -0.51 -3.27
CA MET A 40 -24.50 0.56 -4.14
C MET A 40 -23.50 -0.04 -5.11
N GLU A 41 -23.80 0.09 -6.40
CA GLU A 41 -22.83 -0.22 -7.45
C GLU A 41 -21.89 0.96 -7.63
N CYS A 42 -20.60 0.65 -7.58
CA CYS A 42 -19.56 1.63 -7.78
C CYS A 42 -18.46 1.12 -8.72
N ASP A 43 -17.88 2.03 -9.46
CA ASP A 43 -16.66 1.84 -10.21
C ASP A 43 -15.49 2.46 -9.43
N VAL A 44 -14.35 1.77 -9.43
CA VAL A 44 -13.14 2.24 -8.80
C VAL A 44 -11.94 2.04 -9.70
N LEU A 45 -11.04 3.02 -9.70
CA LEU A 45 -9.69 2.92 -10.23
C LEU A 45 -8.75 3.57 -9.21
N THR A 46 -7.81 2.81 -8.69
CA THR A 46 -6.89 3.25 -7.65
C THR A 46 -5.46 2.86 -7.99
N LYS A 47 -4.52 3.74 -7.62
CA LYS A 47 -3.10 3.51 -7.79
C LYS A 47 -2.33 3.99 -6.58
N LEU A 48 -1.36 3.20 -6.14
CA LEU A 48 -0.33 3.62 -5.19
C LEU A 48 1.06 3.43 -5.80
N HIS A 49 1.94 4.43 -5.66
CA HIS A 49 3.37 4.25 -5.92
C HIS A 49 4.04 3.64 -4.70
N GLN A 50 4.41 2.37 -4.77
CA GLN A 50 5.07 1.71 -3.66
C GLN A 50 6.00 0.58 -4.12
N GLY A 51 7.30 0.80 -3.96
CA GLY A 51 8.33 -0.20 -4.23
C GLY A 51 8.43 -1.28 -3.13
N THR A 52 8.15 -2.52 -3.51
CA THR A 52 8.35 -3.74 -2.68
C THR A 52 9.71 -4.41 -2.92
N HIS A 53 10.72 -3.62 -3.31
CA HIS A 53 12.04 -4.12 -3.71
C HIS A 53 13.22 -3.36 -3.10
N SER A 54 13.05 -2.07 -2.83
CA SER A 54 14.10 -1.19 -2.29
C SER A 54 13.82 -0.81 -0.84
N LYS A 55 14.85 -0.36 -0.11
CA LYS A 55 14.72 0.08 1.30
C LYS A 55 13.93 1.37 1.50
N ASP A 56 13.56 2.08 0.42
CA ASP A 56 12.92 3.41 0.48
C ASP A 56 11.72 3.39 1.41
N ALA A 57 10.84 2.41 1.20
CA ALA A 57 9.59 2.23 1.92
C ALA A 57 9.75 1.84 3.40
N PHE A 58 10.97 1.64 3.92
CA PHE A 58 11.18 1.49 5.36
C PHE A 58 11.17 2.87 6.07
N THR A 59 11.75 3.89 5.45
CA THR A 59 11.88 5.23 6.06
C THR A 59 11.00 6.30 5.43
N ASN A 60 10.60 6.11 4.18
CA ASN A 60 9.67 6.96 3.47
C ASN A 60 8.22 6.51 3.72
N ASN A 61 7.38 7.43 4.17
CA ASN A 61 5.96 7.22 4.38
C ASN A 61 5.07 7.97 3.39
N VAL A 62 5.63 8.70 2.43
CA VAL A 62 4.88 9.53 1.48
C VAL A 62 4.87 8.88 0.10
N HIS A 63 3.67 8.60 -0.39
CA HIS A 63 3.44 7.86 -1.64
C HIS A 63 2.43 8.56 -2.54
N GLU A 64 2.64 8.51 -3.86
CA GLU A 64 1.65 9.04 -4.81
C GLU A 64 0.43 8.11 -4.86
N LEU A 65 -0.75 8.68 -4.60
CA LEU A 65 -2.05 8.05 -4.64
C LEU A 65 -2.92 8.73 -5.72
N ILE A 66 -3.48 7.91 -6.61
CA ILE A 66 -4.56 8.30 -7.52
C ILE A 66 -5.78 7.48 -7.15
N TYR A 67 -6.91 8.12 -6.94
CA TYR A 67 -8.15 7.48 -6.52
C TYR A 67 -9.32 8.03 -7.31
N HIS A 68 -9.95 7.17 -8.11
CA HIS A 68 -11.18 7.43 -8.83
C HIS A 68 -12.24 6.49 -8.30
N PHE A 69 -13.38 7.04 -7.93
CA PHE A 69 -14.49 6.32 -7.32
C PHE A 69 -15.78 6.97 -7.77
N GLU A 70 -16.66 6.21 -8.41
CA GLU A 70 -17.94 6.66 -8.94
C GLU A 70 -19.02 5.67 -8.52
N CYS A 71 -20.18 6.13 -8.08
CA CYS A 71 -21.29 5.26 -7.67
C CYS A 71 -22.59 5.64 -8.37
N ALA A 72 -23.52 4.67 -8.43
CA ALA A 72 -24.83 4.83 -9.04
C ALA A 72 -25.71 5.93 -8.41
N ASP A 73 -25.42 6.36 -7.17
CA ASP A 73 -26.11 7.48 -6.50
C ASP A 73 -25.57 8.87 -6.86
N GLY A 74 -24.56 8.94 -7.72
CA GLY A 74 -23.89 10.19 -8.09
C GLY A 74 -22.72 10.57 -7.19
N THR A 75 -22.31 9.70 -6.25
CA THR A 75 -21.05 9.89 -5.51
C THR A 75 -19.89 9.79 -6.48
N GLU A 76 -19.09 10.87 -6.61
CA GLU A 76 -17.88 10.89 -7.42
C GLU A 76 -16.71 11.48 -6.62
N MET A 77 -15.57 10.79 -6.62
CA MET A 77 -14.29 11.29 -6.12
C MET A 77 -13.19 10.98 -7.13
N HIS A 78 -12.51 12.01 -7.61
CA HIS A 78 -11.30 11.90 -8.42
C HIS A 78 -10.20 12.72 -7.76
N VAL A 79 -9.28 11.99 -7.13
CA VAL A 79 -8.25 12.56 -6.29
C VAL A 79 -6.87 12.13 -6.77
N THR A 80 -5.95 13.09 -6.81
CA THR A 80 -4.51 12.82 -6.94
C THR A 80 -3.80 13.54 -5.80
N MET A 81 -3.01 12.80 -5.02
CA MET A 81 -2.31 13.36 -3.87
C MET A 81 -1.07 12.54 -3.50
N LEU A 82 -0.24 13.13 -2.65
CA LEU A 82 0.74 12.42 -1.84
C LEU A 82 0.04 11.99 -0.54
N THR A 83 -0.15 10.68 -0.36
CA THR A 83 -0.63 10.11 0.89
C THR A 83 0.53 9.89 1.84
N ALA A 84 0.39 10.32 3.10
CA ALA A 84 1.32 9.99 4.17
C ALA A 84 0.73 8.80 4.96
N ILE A 85 1.51 7.74 5.12
CA ILE A 85 1.06 6.46 5.69
C ILE A 85 1.85 6.16 6.98
N GLY A 86 1.20 6.34 8.12
CA GLY A 86 1.82 6.18 9.44
C GLY A 86 2.97 7.18 9.70
N THR A 87 3.87 6.79 10.61
CA THR A 87 5.01 7.60 11.07
C THR A 87 6.18 7.52 10.08
N PRO A 88 6.85 8.64 9.72
CA PRO A 88 8.03 8.62 8.88
C PRO A 88 9.23 8.01 9.63
N GLY A 89 10.11 7.30 8.93
CA GLY A 89 11.25 6.62 9.55
C GLY A 89 10.91 5.32 10.31
N GLU A 90 9.64 4.91 10.31
CA GLU A 90 9.12 3.78 11.08
C GLU A 90 8.11 2.95 10.28
N PHE A 91 8.11 1.64 10.47
CA PHE A 91 7.02 0.78 9.99
C PHE A 91 6.60 -0.19 11.09
N VAL A 92 5.50 -0.90 10.89
CA VAL A 92 4.99 -1.92 11.80
C VAL A 92 5.37 -3.30 11.26
N ARG A 93 5.78 -4.23 12.12
CA ARG A 93 6.07 -5.61 11.71
C ARG A 93 4.82 -6.28 11.12
N SER A 94 4.94 -6.90 9.94
CA SER A 94 3.77 -7.46 9.25
C SER A 94 3.15 -8.71 9.91
N CYS A 95 3.94 -9.52 10.61
CA CYS A 95 3.43 -10.71 11.31
C CYS A 95 2.96 -10.42 12.74
N ASP A 96 3.19 -9.20 13.24
CA ASP A 96 2.73 -8.73 14.55
C ASP A 96 2.53 -7.21 14.49
N HIS A 97 1.28 -6.79 14.26
CA HIS A 97 0.92 -5.40 14.00
C HIS A 97 1.05 -4.47 15.21
N GLU A 98 1.47 -4.97 16.37
CA GLU A 98 1.69 -4.17 17.57
C GLU A 98 3.16 -3.72 17.72
N VAL A 99 4.07 -4.29 16.92
CA VAL A 99 5.51 -4.02 17.03
C VAL A 99 5.93 -2.97 16.00
N HIS A 100 6.29 -1.78 16.49
CA HIS A 100 6.85 -0.70 15.70
C HIS A 100 8.38 -0.86 15.54
N ILE A 101 8.85 -0.73 14.31
CA ILE A 101 10.26 -0.85 13.92
C ILE A 101 10.77 0.51 13.47
N SER A 102 11.75 1.04 14.20
CA SER A 102 12.50 2.23 13.77
C SER A 102 13.50 1.84 12.68
N ALA A 103 13.26 2.31 11.46
CA ALA A 103 14.06 1.99 10.28
C ALA A 103 15.14 3.03 9.96
N GLY A 104 15.07 4.21 10.57
CA GLY A 104 16.05 5.28 10.40
C GLY A 104 15.43 6.66 10.31
N ALA A 105 16.22 7.63 9.84
CA ALA A 105 15.73 8.99 9.64
C ALA A 105 14.66 9.04 8.54
N PRO A 106 13.61 9.87 8.69
CA PRO A 106 12.66 10.17 7.62
C PRO A 106 13.33 10.54 6.30
N VAL A 107 12.81 9.98 5.20
CA VAL A 107 13.18 10.38 3.84
C VAL A 107 11.90 10.68 3.05
N PRO A 108 11.68 11.94 2.60
CA PRO A 108 12.44 13.13 2.96
C PRO A 108 12.34 13.51 4.45
N ALA A 109 13.26 14.34 4.93
CA ALA A 109 13.36 14.71 6.36
C ALA A 109 12.13 15.48 6.89
N ASN A 110 11.41 16.17 6.01
CA ASN A 110 10.20 16.93 6.30
C ASN A 110 8.90 16.13 6.09
N SER A 111 8.99 14.80 5.90
CA SER A 111 7.81 13.96 5.72
C SER A 111 6.81 14.14 6.87
N PRO A 112 5.53 14.43 6.58
CA PRO A 112 4.53 14.60 7.62
C PRO A 112 4.13 13.24 8.21
N ASN A 113 3.64 13.24 9.44
CA ASN A 113 2.89 12.10 9.96
C ASN A 113 1.60 11.88 9.14
N GLY A 114 1.35 10.63 8.81
CA GLY A 114 0.10 10.14 8.25
C GLY A 114 -0.82 9.55 9.30
N GLY A 115 -2.02 9.17 8.87
CA GLY A 115 -2.80 8.15 9.58
C GLY A 115 -2.51 6.76 9.02
N GLY A 116 -3.22 5.75 9.51
CA GLY A 116 -3.02 4.35 9.10
C GLY A 116 -1.62 3.83 9.45
N LEU A 117 -1.14 2.83 8.73
CA LEU A 117 0.16 2.20 8.99
C LEU A 117 0.75 1.52 7.76
N ARG A 118 2.08 1.38 7.78
CA ARG A 118 2.86 0.56 6.86
C ARG A 118 3.27 -0.70 7.59
N ALA A 119 2.69 -1.85 7.27
CA ALA A 119 3.08 -3.14 7.79
C ALA A 119 4.03 -3.82 6.80
N VAL A 120 5.26 -4.10 7.23
CA VAL A 120 6.33 -4.62 6.37
C VAL A 120 7.01 -5.81 7.04
N PRO A 121 7.31 -6.90 6.30
CA PRO A 121 8.07 -8.02 6.82
C PRO A 121 9.45 -7.61 7.31
N ASP A 122 9.84 -8.15 8.46
CA ASP A 122 11.20 -8.09 8.98
C ASP A 122 11.80 -9.49 9.14
N ARG A 123 13.09 -9.56 9.52
CA ARG A 123 13.80 -10.82 9.75
C ARG A 123 13.08 -11.72 10.75
N PHE A 124 12.43 -11.16 11.76
CA PHE A 124 11.68 -11.93 12.74
C PHE A 124 10.50 -12.67 12.09
N CYS A 125 9.73 -12.03 11.21
CA CYS A 125 8.66 -12.72 10.47
C CYS A 125 9.19 -13.86 9.59
N VAL A 126 10.36 -13.67 8.98
CA VAL A 126 11.04 -14.70 8.19
C VAL A 126 11.43 -15.89 9.07
N GLU A 127 12.07 -15.65 10.20
CA GLU A 127 12.47 -16.72 11.12
C GLU A 127 11.28 -17.46 11.72
N GLN A 128 10.21 -16.75 12.07
CA GLN A 128 9.04 -17.35 12.72
C GLN A 128 8.17 -18.17 11.76
N HIS A 129 8.08 -17.77 10.48
CA HIS A 129 7.09 -18.31 9.56
C HIS A 129 7.67 -18.91 8.28
N MET A 130 8.89 -18.54 7.89
CA MET A 130 9.53 -19.07 6.69
C MET A 130 10.54 -20.18 7.02
N LEU A 131 11.35 -20.04 8.07
CA LEU A 131 12.29 -21.10 8.48
C LEU A 131 11.58 -22.09 9.41
N VAL A 132 11.42 -23.33 8.95
CA VAL A 132 10.65 -24.37 9.66
C VAL A 132 11.47 -25.63 9.87
N ALA A 133 11.06 -26.47 10.84
CA ALA A 133 11.76 -27.70 11.14
C ALA A 133 11.67 -28.72 9.98
N PRO A 134 12.58 -29.71 9.90
CA PRO A 134 12.52 -30.74 8.87
C PRO A 134 11.17 -31.48 8.86
N GLY A 135 10.52 -31.51 7.69
CA GLY A 135 9.21 -32.13 7.49
C GLY A 135 8.02 -31.17 7.63
N GLU A 136 8.26 -29.92 8.03
CA GLU A 136 7.24 -28.87 8.06
C GLU A 136 7.22 -28.06 6.76
N ARG A 137 6.15 -27.26 6.58
CA ARG A 137 5.98 -26.34 5.46
C ARG A 137 5.99 -24.90 5.95
N SER A 138 6.70 -24.04 5.23
CA SER A 138 6.76 -22.61 5.52
C SER A 138 5.39 -21.94 5.28
N ASN A 139 5.06 -20.97 6.12
CA ASN A 139 3.91 -20.09 5.95
C ASN A 139 4.35 -18.75 5.34
N PHE A 140 4.53 -18.75 4.01
CA PHE A 140 4.94 -17.56 3.27
C PHE A 140 3.93 -16.41 3.36
N ARG A 141 2.64 -16.69 3.58
CA ARG A 141 1.61 -15.64 3.72
C ARG A 141 1.79 -14.85 5.02
N SER A 142 2.19 -15.50 6.10
CA SER A 142 2.49 -14.80 7.36
C SER A 142 3.91 -14.22 7.37
N ALA A 143 4.86 -14.86 6.70
CA ALA A 143 6.24 -14.37 6.61
C ALA A 143 6.38 -13.13 5.72
N LEU A 144 5.70 -13.11 4.56
CA LEU A 144 6.00 -12.21 3.44
C LEU A 144 4.73 -11.55 2.88
N HIS A 145 4.19 -10.63 3.67
CA HIS A 145 3.01 -9.86 3.32
C HIS A 145 3.18 -8.41 3.76
N GLU A 146 3.05 -7.47 2.83
CA GLU A 146 3.02 -6.04 3.16
C GLU A 146 1.58 -5.53 3.13
N THR A 147 1.25 -4.66 4.09
CA THR A 147 -0.05 -3.96 4.15
C THR A 147 0.20 -2.46 4.26
N TRP A 148 -0.46 -1.70 3.40
CA TRP A 148 -0.33 -0.25 3.29
C TRP A 148 -1.70 0.38 3.56
N GLN A 149 -1.98 0.65 4.83
CA GLN A 149 -3.26 1.18 5.27
C GLN A 149 -3.24 2.70 5.19
N THR A 150 -3.92 3.26 4.20
CA THR A 150 -3.97 4.71 4.02
C THR A 150 -4.99 5.38 4.95
N SER A 151 -4.85 6.68 5.19
CA SER A 151 -5.87 7.48 5.88
C SER A 151 -5.93 8.85 5.22
N ASN A 152 -6.79 8.97 4.20
CA ASN A 152 -6.76 10.13 3.32
C ASN A 152 -7.93 11.06 3.59
N GLN A 153 -7.66 12.37 3.45
CA GLN A 153 -8.68 13.39 3.56
C GLN A 153 -8.40 14.53 2.58
N ILE A 154 -9.47 15.02 1.95
CA ILE A 154 -9.48 16.31 1.26
C ILE A 154 -10.06 17.34 2.21
N ARG A 155 -9.32 18.41 2.50
CA ARG A 155 -9.71 19.44 3.47
C ARG A 155 -9.67 20.84 2.86
N ARG A 156 -10.69 21.63 3.17
CA ARG A 156 -10.73 23.08 2.92
C ARG A 156 -9.65 23.82 3.70
N ALA A 157 -9.34 25.04 3.27
CA ALA A 157 -8.44 25.94 3.98
C ALA A 157 -8.89 26.30 5.40
N ASP A 158 -10.19 26.24 5.69
CA ASP A 158 -10.77 26.43 7.03
C ASP A 158 -10.74 25.16 7.91
N GLY A 159 -10.22 24.04 7.38
CA GLY A 159 -10.07 22.78 8.09
C GLY A 159 -11.25 21.82 7.95
N ARG A 160 -12.37 22.21 7.32
CA ARG A 160 -13.49 21.28 7.06
C ARG A 160 -13.06 20.18 6.09
N THR A 161 -13.31 18.93 6.47
CA THR A 161 -13.15 17.76 5.59
C THR A 161 -14.25 17.75 4.54
N LEU A 162 -13.86 17.57 3.29
CA LEU A 162 -14.72 17.44 2.12
C LEU A 162 -14.88 15.99 1.69
N ALA A 163 -13.82 15.19 1.83
CA ALA A 163 -13.82 13.78 1.52
C ALA A 163 -12.86 13.04 2.46
N SER A 164 -13.16 11.79 2.77
CA SER A 164 -12.24 10.81 3.33
C SER A 164 -12.36 9.50 2.56
N PHE A 165 -11.25 8.76 2.43
CA PHE A 165 -11.18 7.50 1.71
C PHE A 165 -9.89 6.77 2.09
N ASN A 166 -9.96 5.45 2.22
CA ASN A 166 -8.91 4.63 2.84
C ASN A 166 -8.67 3.33 2.03
N PRO A 167 -8.24 3.39 0.76
CA PRO A 167 -7.81 2.18 0.05
C PRO A 167 -6.61 1.55 0.76
N TYR A 168 -6.70 0.27 1.10
CA TYR A 168 -5.62 -0.48 1.73
C TYR A 168 -4.96 -1.39 0.72
N PHE A 169 -3.69 -1.13 0.40
CA PHE A 169 -2.95 -1.92 -0.57
C PHE A 169 -2.24 -3.07 0.13
N GLN A 170 -2.37 -4.27 -0.41
CA GLN A 170 -1.75 -5.47 0.12
C GLN A 170 -0.84 -6.10 -0.93
N VAL A 171 0.35 -6.52 -0.54
CA VAL A 171 1.34 -7.12 -1.45
C VAL A 171 1.87 -8.42 -0.88
N ARG A 172 1.75 -9.51 -1.64
CA ARG A 172 2.26 -10.83 -1.31
C ARG A 172 3.62 -11.06 -1.94
N LEU A 173 4.47 -11.81 -1.23
CA LEU A 173 5.79 -12.21 -1.70
C LEU A 173 6.62 -11.01 -2.22
N PRO A 174 6.77 -9.91 -1.44
CA PRO A 174 7.69 -8.84 -1.80
C PRO A 174 9.11 -9.39 -2.02
N SER A 175 9.91 -8.69 -2.81
CA SER A 175 11.31 -9.08 -3.06
C SER A 175 12.29 -8.67 -1.94
N ARG A 176 11.75 -8.14 -0.84
CA ARG A 176 12.51 -7.71 0.33
C ARG A 176 11.78 -7.98 1.64
N PHE A 177 12.57 -8.06 2.70
CA PHE A 177 12.16 -7.83 4.08
C PHE A 177 13.19 -6.93 4.75
N HIS A 178 12.83 -6.30 5.86
CA HIS A 178 13.76 -5.50 6.65
C HIS A 178 14.66 -6.40 7.51
N ASP A 179 15.97 -6.26 7.37
CA ASP A 179 16.94 -6.98 8.20
C ASP A 179 18.04 -6.03 8.68
N PRO A 180 18.00 -5.55 9.93
CA PRO A 180 18.97 -4.58 10.43
C PRO A 180 20.40 -5.15 10.55
N ALA A 181 20.58 -6.47 10.47
CA ALA A 181 21.91 -7.10 10.50
C ALA A 181 22.64 -6.99 9.15
N LEU A 182 21.94 -6.67 8.06
CA LEU A 182 22.49 -6.51 6.73
C LEU A 182 22.74 -5.04 6.39
N ALA A 183 23.65 -4.78 5.46
CA ALA A 183 23.77 -3.48 4.79
C ALA A 183 23.17 -3.61 3.38
N PRO A 184 22.17 -2.80 2.97
CA PRO A 184 21.65 -1.59 3.61
C PRO A 184 20.31 -1.80 4.37
N ALA A 185 20.28 -2.76 5.28
CA ALA A 185 19.12 -3.23 6.04
C ALA A 185 18.03 -3.95 5.23
N VAL A 186 18.41 -4.59 4.12
CA VAL A 186 17.50 -5.31 3.21
C VAL A 186 17.91 -6.77 3.14
N GLY A 187 17.03 -7.67 3.55
CA GLY A 187 17.14 -9.10 3.27
C GLY A 187 16.33 -9.49 2.03
N ARG A 188 16.76 -10.53 1.32
CA ARG A 188 16.09 -11.05 0.12
C ARG A 188 15.44 -12.40 0.42
N PRO A 189 14.12 -12.57 0.27
CA PRO A 189 13.49 -13.87 0.52
C PRO A 189 14.06 -15.03 -0.31
N ILE A 190 14.53 -14.76 -1.53
CA ILE A 190 15.18 -15.79 -2.35
C ILE A 190 16.50 -16.28 -1.74
N GLU A 191 17.23 -15.43 -1.02
CA GLU A 191 18.46 -15.83 -0.32
C GLU A 191 18.11 -16.75 0.86
N VAL A 192 16.99 -16.48 1.54
CA VAL A 192 16.48 -17.31 2.64
C VAL A 192 16.11 -18.73 2.16
N CYS A 193 15.72 -18.91 0.89
CA CYS A 193 15.48 -20.25 0.34
C CYS A 193 16.71 -21.17 0.35
N TYR A 194 17.91 -20.59 0.45
CA TYR A 194 19.17 -21.32 0.56
C TYR A 194 19.70 -21.40 2.01
N GLU A 195 19.03 -20.74 2.97
CA GLU A 195 19.43 -20.75 4.36
C GLU A 195 19.10 -22.09 5.04
N VAL A 196 20.05 -22.58 5.83
CA VAL A 196 19.84 -23.66 6.79
C VAL A 196 20.45 -23.20 8.11
N THR A 197 19.63 -23.14 9.14
CA THR A 197 20.07 -22.77 10.48
C THR A 197 20.93 -23.88 11.10
N ALA A 198 21.56 -23.59 12.24
CA ALA A 198 22.27 -24.62 13.01
C ALA A 198 21.37 -25.77 13.49
N GLY A 199 20.07 -25.51 13.70
CA GLY A 199 19.07 -26.51 14.08
C GLY A 199 18.55 -27.34 12.90
N GLY A 200 18.94 -26.99 11.67
CA GLY A 200 18.46 -27.64 10.44
C GLY A 200 17.13 -27.09 9.95
N GLU A 201 16.64 -25.98 10.52
CA GLU A 201 15.48 -25.26 9.99
C GLU A 201 15.82 -24.66 8.62
N ARG A 202 14.86 -24.72 7.69
CA ARG A 202 14.99 -24.17 6.33
C ARG A 202 13.63 -23.75 5.78
N ALA A 203 13.64 -22.94 4.74
CA ALA A 203 12.43 -22.70 3.96
C ALA A 203 12.01 -23.97 3.17
N SER A 204 10.71 -24.20 3.06
CA SER A 204 10.12 -25.43 2.51
C SER A 204 8.74 -25.14 1.90
N GLY A 205 8.54 -25.50 0.63
CA GLY A 205 7.29 -25.30 -0.11
C GLY A 205 7.32 -24.17 -1.17
N ASP A 206 6.11 -23.84 -1.64
CA ASP A 206 5.85 -23.41 -3.03
C ASP A 206 5.98 -21.89 -3.30
N PRO A 207 6.93 -21.16 -2.71
CA PRO A 207 7.67 -20.22 -3.58
C PRO A 207 9.17 -20.49 -3.68
N CYS A 208 9.77 -21.13 -2.68
CA CYS A 208 11.19 -21.47 -2.71
C CYS A 208 11.46 -22.63 -3.67
N ASP A 209 10.66 -23.68 -3.58
CA ASP A 209 10.82 -24.87 -4.42
C ASP A 209 10.60 -24.51 -5.90
N ASP A 210 9.59 -23.69 -6.20
CA ASP A 210 9.31 -23.21 -7.56
C ASP A 210 10.42 -22.29 -8.09
N SER A 211 10.94 -21.38 -7.26
CA SER A 211 11.99 -20.44 -7.70
C SER A 211 13.32 -21.15 -7.95
N THR A 212 13.62 -22.20 -7.18
CA THR A 212 14.93 -22.86 -7.17
C THR A 212 14.93 -24.23 -7.83
N ASN A 213 13.81 -24.67 -8.40
CA ASN A 213 13.61 -26.05 -8.89
C ASN A 213 13.97 -27.08 -7.80
N GLU A 214 13.29 -26.99 -6.65
CA GLU A 214 13.51 -27.83 -5.47
C GLU A 214 14.98 -27.83 -4.98
N GLY A 215 15.64 -26.67 -5.07
CA GLY A 215 17.04 -26.49 -4.72
C GLY A 215 18.05 -26.98 -5.77
N GLN A 216 17.61 -27.49 -6.93
CA GLN A 216 18.52 -27.92 -8.01
C GLN A 216 19.17 -26.73 -8.74
N THR A 217 18.54 -25.56 -8.69
CA THR A 217 19.07 -24.30 -9.24
C THR A 217 19.62 -23.43 -8.12
N ALA A 218 20.94 -23.37 -8.04
CA ALA A 218 21.64 -22.44 -7.16
C ALA A 218 21.77 -21.04 -7.79
N GLY A 219 21.86 -20.02 -6.93
CA GLY A 219 22.20 -18.66 -7.36
C GLY A 219 21.09 -17.90 -8.09
N VAL A 220 19.82 -18.26 -7.85
CA VAL A 220 18.69 -17.44 -8.31
C VAL A 220 18.72 -16.12 -7.52
N THR A 221 18.87 -15.00 -8.22
CA THR A 221 18.91 -13.67 -7.61
C THR A 221 17.52 -13.09 -7.45
N PHE A 222 17.38 -12.03 -6.64
CA PHE A 222 16.07 -11.45 -6.33
C PHE A 222 15.36 -10.85 -7.56
N ASP A 223 16.13 -10.40 -8.55
CA ASP A 223 15.69 -9.86 -9.83
C ASP A 223 15.63 -10.92 -10.94
N ASP A 224 15.89 -12.18 -10.64
CA ASP A 224 15.73 -13.24 -11.61
C ASP A 224 14.24 -13.47 -11.91
N PRO A 225 13.80 -13.56 -13.18
CA PRO A 225 12.41 -13.86 -13.52
C PRO A 225 11.88 -15.19 -12.97
N ARG A 226 12.77 -16.09 -12.52
CA ARG A 226 12.40 -17.33 -11.83
C ARG A 226 12.00 -17.10 -10.37
N SER A 227 12.46 -16.01 -9.74
CA SER A 227 12.11 -15.67 -8.36
C SER A 227 10.64 -15.29 -8.26
N LEU A 228 9.87 -16.08 -7.52
CA LEU A 228 8.48 -15.77 -7.17
C LEU A 228 8.36 -14.69 -6.08
N PHE A 229 9.47 -14.19 -5.55
CA PHE A 229 9.51 -13.07 -4.63
C PHE A 229 9.71 -11.76 -5.39
N ASN A 230 8.66 -11.26 -6.05
CA ASN A 230 8.73 -9.98 -6.78
C ASN A 230 7.62 -8.96 -6.44
N GLY A 231 6.70 -9.30 -5.55
CA GLY A 231 5.62 -8.40 -5.14
C GLY A 231 4.57 -8.09 -6.22
N ALA A 232 4.47 -8.87 -7.29
CA ALA A 232 3.44 -8.67 -8.31
C ALA A 232 2.06 -9.14 -7.85
N GLY A 233 1.97 -10.08 -6.89
CA GLY A 233 0.69 -10.46 -6.29
C GLY A 233 0.20 -9.35 -5.34
N HIS A 234 -0.82 -8.61 -5.73
CA HIS A 234 -1.37 -7.51 -4.93
C HIS A 234 -2.89 -7.41 -5.06
N PHE A 235 -3.50 -6.74 -4.11
CA PHE A 235 -4.94 -6.49 -4.05
C PHE A 235 -5.21 -5.27 -3.16
N VAL A 236 -6.42 -4.73 -3.23
CA VAL A 236 -6.80 -3.52 -2.50
C VAL A 236 -8.14 -3.70 -1.81
N ASP A 237 -8.23 -3.34 -0.53
CA ASP A 237 -9.51 -3.18 0.16
C ASP A 237 -9.99 -1.75 0.02
N ILE A 238 -11.20 -1.57 -0.48
CA ILE A 238 -11.76 -0.24 -0.74
C ILE A 238 -12.54 0.24 0.49
N ASN A 239 -11.95 1.06 1.35
CA ASN A 239 -12.59 1.45 2.63
C ASN A 239 -12.86 2.94 2.75
N GLY A 240 -13.83 3.30 3.62
CA GLY A 240 -13.96 4.63 4.20
C GLY A 240 -14.35 5.74 3.22
N ASN A 241 -15.08 5.42 2.15
CA ASN A 241 -15.49 6.33 1.08
C ASN A 241 -16.60 7.28 1.52
N HIS A 242 -16.22 8.42 2.08
CA HIS A 242 -17.16 9.42 2.56
C HIS A 242 -16.91 10.78 1.91
N LEU A 243 -18.00 11.44 1.50
CA LEU A 243 -18.04 12.74 0.88
C LEU A 243 -19.00 13.64 1.65
N ALA A 244 -18.56 14.87 1.92
CA ALA A 244 -19.29 15.89 2.69
C ALA A 244 -19.22 17.26 1.97
N ASN A 245 -19.72 17.31 0.74
CA ASN A 245 -19.61 18.42 -0.21
C ASN A 245 -20.98 18.93 -0.74
N GLU A 246 -22.08 18.74 0.00
CA GLU A 246 -23.47 19.04 -0.42
C GLU A 246 -23.68 20.46 -0.99
N ASP A 247 -23.06 21.48 -0.40
CA ASP A 247 -23.15 22.88 -0.84
C ASP A 247 -21.90 23.38 -1.59
N GLY A 248 -20.95 22.48 -1.90
CA GLY A 248 -19.67 22.85 -2.48
C GLY A 248 -19.65 22.77 -4.01
N PRO A 249 -18.65 23.38 -4.67
CA PRO A 249 -18.42 23.14 -6.09
C PRO A 249 -17.89 21.73 -6.32
N GLU A 250 -17.95 21.30 -7.58
CA GLU A 250 -17.36 20.01 -7.98
C GLU A 250 -15.83 20.03 -8.03
N VAL A 251 -15.24 21.23 -8.17
CA VAL A 251 -13.80 21.39 -8.38
C VAL A 251 -13.18 22.09 -7.19
N TRP A 252 -12.17 21.43 -6.62
CA TRP A 252 -11.34 21.96 -5.55
C TRP A 252 -9.87 21.93 -5.96
N TYR A 253 -9.10 22.90 -5.50
CA TYR A 253 -7.65 22.97 -5.66
C TYR A 253 -7.03 22.80 -4.27
N THR A 254 -6.22 21.77 -4.07
CA THR A 254 -5.57 21.46 -2.79
C THR A 254 -4.05 21.52 -2.92
N ASP A 255 -3.32 21.54 -1.82
CA ASP A 255 -1.89 21.21 -1.85
C ASP A 255 -1.70 19.70 -2.12
N ALA A 256 -0.43 19.29 -2.22
CA ALA A 256 -0.05 17.91 -2.54
C ALA A 256 -0.58 16.87 -1.53
N TYR A 257 -0.89 17.26 -0.30
CA TYR A 257 -1.38 16.35 0.74
C TYR A 257 -2.92 16.44 0.93
N GLY A 258 -3.64 16.99 -0.05
CA GLY A 258 -5.09 17.13 0.01
C GLY A 258 -5.58 18.24 0.95
N LYS A 259 -4.69 19.11 1.45
CA LYS A 259 -5.04 20.18 2.41
C LYS A 259 -5.19 21.53 1.70
N ASN A 260 -5.60 22.54 2.46
CA ASN A 260 -5.70 23.93 2.01
C ASN A 260 -6.62 24.11 0.78
N GLY A 261 -7.67 23.30 0.66
CA GLY A 261 -8.64 23.30 -0.43
C GLY A 261 -9.28 24.67 -0.68
N ARG A 262 -9.27 25.11 -1.94
CA ARG A 262 -9.86 26.36 -2.45
C ARG A 262 -10.61 26.13 -3.76
N THR A 263 -11.49 27.05 -4.13
CA THR A 263 -12.24 27.01 -5.40
C THR A 263 -11.50 27.68 -6.56
N THR A 264 -10.34 28.30 -6.27
CA THR A 264 -9.46 28.93 -7.26
C THR A 264 -8.07 28.28 -7.21
N PRO A 265 -7.40 28.10 -8.36
CA PRO A 265 -6.04 27.56 -8.41
C PRO A 265 -5.06 28.41 -7.61
N PHE A 266 -4.01 27.78 -7.08
CA PHE A 266 -2.86 28.46 -6.50
C PHE A 266 -1.56 27.75 -6.87
N ALA A 267 -0.42 28.40 -6.66
CA ALA A 267 0.88 27.81 -7.01
C ALA A 267 1.09 26.46 -6.30
N GLY A 268 1.38 25.41 -7.08
CA GLY A 268 1.56 24.05 -6.57
C GLY A 268 0.25 23.34 -6.21
N SER A 269 -0.92 23.89 -6.55
CA SER A 269 -2.19 23.23 -6.27
C SER A 269 -2.47 22.08 -7.23
N ILE A 270 -3.03 20.99 -6.72
CA ILE A 270 -3.58 19.87 -7.49
C ILE A 270 -5.09 20.04 -7.58
N ARG A 271 -5.63 19.90 -8.79
CA ARG A 271 -7.07 19.93 -9.05
C ARG A 271 -7.68 18.59 -8.66
N GLN A 272 -8.68 18.63 -7.78
CA GLN A 272 -9.51 17.50 -7.35
C GLN A 272 -10.92 17.67 -7.92
N ARG A 273 -11.62 16.58 -8.20
CA ARG A 273 -13.05 16.58 -8.54
C ARG A 273 -13.82 15.76 -7.52
N LEU A 274 -14.83 16.36 -6.90
CA LEU A 274 -15.69 15.75 -5.88
C LEU A 274 -17.14 16.09 -6.22
N SER A 275 -18.08 15.16 -6.25
CA SER A 275 -19.49 15.52 -6.52
C SER A 275 -20.05 16.47 -5.45
N ALA A 276 -21.05 17.28 -5.80
CA ALA A 276 -21.69 18.23 -4.89
C ALA A 276 -22.79 17.53 -4.05
N MET A 277 -22.37 16.67 -3.12
CA MET A 277 -23.29 15.91 -2.26
C MET A 277 -22.66 15.55 -0.91
N ASP A 278 -23.51 15.11 0.01
CA ASP A 278 -23.11 14.35 1.19
C ASP A 278 -23.61 12.91 1.03
N ASN A 279 -22.72 11.93 1.14
CA ASN A 279 -23.06 10.52 0.98
C ASN A 279 -23.17 9.76 2.32
N PHE A 280 -23.20 10.48 3.45
CA PHE A 280 -23.33 9.86 4.76
C PHE A 280 -24.74 9.31 4.99
N VAL A 281 -24.85 7.99 5.09
CA VAL A 281 -26.10 7.27 5.35
C VAL A 281 -26.24 6.75 6.79
N GLY A 282 -25.40 7.23 7.72
CA GLY A 282 -25.44 6.82 9.13
C GLY A 282 -24.60 5.58 9.48
N VAL A 283 -23.98 4.94 8.48
CA VAL A 283 -23.07 3.80 8.62
C VAL A 283 -21.93 3.92 7.62
N ASP A 284 -20.75 3.39 7.97
CA ASP A 284 -19.61 3.33 7.07
C ASP A 284 -19.78 2.18 6.07
N ALA A 285 -19.57 2.49 4.78
CA ALA A 285 -19.48 1.50 3.72
C ALA A 285 -18.06 0.92 3.65
N GLY A 286 -17.95 -0.40 3.78
CA GLY A 286 -16.76 -1.16 3.42
C GLY A 286 -16.95 -1.68 2.00
N GLY A 287 -16.04 -1.34 1.11
CA GLY A 287 -15.99 -1.95 -0.21
C GLY A 287 -15.33 -3.32 -0.18
N PRO A 288 -15.52 -4.11 -1.25
CA PRO A 288 -14.91 -5.41 -1.36
C PRO A 288 -13.39 -5.28 -1.54
N THR A 289 -12.70 -6.40 -1.32
CA THR A 289 -11.34 -6.56 -1.81
C THR A 289 -11.35 -6.73 -3.33
N ILE A 290 -10.56 -5.95 -4.05
CA ILE A 290 -10.40 -6.02 -5.51
C ILE A 290 -8.98 -6.46 -5.90
N GLY A 291 -8.84 -7.07 -7.07
CA GLY A 291 -7.54 -7.47 -7.64
C GLY A 291 -6.98 -8.81 -7.17
N GLY A 292 -7.55 -9.43 -6.13
CA GLY A 292 -7.03 -10.66 -5.51
C GLY A 292 -6.82 -11.85 -6.45
N ASP A 293 -7.61 -11.94 -7.52
CA ASP A 293 -7.55 -13.01 -8.52
C ASP A 293 -6.83 -12.59 -9.82
N ARG A 294 -6.29 -11.37 -9.89
CA ARG A 294 -5.59 -10.89 -11.09
C ARG A 294 -4.17 -11.45 -11.17
N GLN A 295 -3.82 -11.97 -12.34
CA GLN A 295 -2.49 -12.48 -12.61
C GLN A 295 -1.61 -11.39 -13.22
N TYR A 296 -0.80 -10.76 -12.37
CA TYR A 296 0.28 -9.84 -12.77
C TYR A 296 1.59 -10.55 -13.11
N TRP A 297 1.55 -11.88 -13.16
CA TRP A 297 2.71 -12.76 -13.32
C TRP A 297 2.72 -13.39 -14.71
N THR A 298 3.74 -13.08 -15.50
CA THR A 298 4.04 -13.74 -16.78
C THR A 298 5.53 -13.98 -16.91
N ALA A 299 5.93 -14.80 -17.89
CA ALA A 299 7.34 -15.07 -18.16
C ALA A 299 8.10 -13.75 -18.39
N GLY A 300 9.12 -13.49 -17.56
CA GLY A 300 9.94 -12.28 -17.63
C GLY A 300 9.62 -11.19 -16.61
N VAL A 301 8.51 -11.30 -15.87
CA VAL A 301 8.23 -10.40 -14.73
C VAL A 301 9.22 -10.71 -13.60
N ARG A 302 9.88 -9.67 -13.09
CA ARG A 302 10.91 -9.76 -12.05
C ARG A 302 10.85 -8.55 -11.12
N ALA A 303 11.49 -8.68 -9.96
CA ALA A 303 11.70 -7.53 -9.10
C ALA A 303 12.59 -6.49 -9.82
N PRO A 304 12.32 -5.18 -9.67
CA PRO A 304 13.23 -4.15 -10.16
C PRO A 304 14.58 -4.23 -9.42
N ASN A 305 15.66 -3.89 -10.13
CA ASN A 305 17.01 -3.84 -9.59
C ASN A 305 17.29 -2.58 -8.79
#